data_AF-A0A0F9QF53-F1
#
_entry.id   AF-A0A0F9QF53-F1
#
_cell.length_a   1.000
_cell.length_b   1.000
_cell.length_c   1.000
_cell.angle_alpha   90.00
_cell.angle_beta   90.00
_cell.angle_gamma   90.00
#
_symmetry.space_group_name_H-M   'P 1'
#
loop_
_entity.id
_entity.type
_entity.pdbx_description
1 polymer ?
#
loop_
_entity_poly.entity_id
_entity_poly.type
_entity_poly.pdbx_seq_one_letter_code
_entity_poly.pdbx_strand_id
1 'polypeptide(L)'
;MQVTLGKDGLTKTHQAIFPETVTIPHRVRANEDEICDGEARIAFVAHEGSEGDGGKPFVCGLHENKYHEGEAWLHDCCAVAVFFCKKCLTPVALYNQG
;
A
#
# COMPACT_ATOMS: atom_id res chain seq x y z
N MET A 1 0.16 -3.13 12.63
CA MET A 1 0.23 -3.11 11.14
C MET A 1 -0.18 -4.47 10.61
N GLN A 2 -1.06 -4.53 9.61
CA GLN A 2 -1.44 -5.78 8.94
C GLN A 2 -0.92 -5.82 7.51
N VAL A 3 -0.40 -6.96 7.08
CA VAL A 3 0.07 -7.16 5.72
C VAL A 3 -0.84 -8.17 5.01
N THR A 4 -1.36 -7.78 3.85
CA THR A 4 -2.14 -8.65 2.97
C THR A 4 -1.33 -8.92 1.71
N LEU A 5 -1.22 -10.19 1.31
CA LEU A 5 -0.41 -10.58 0.18
C LEU A 5 -1.11 -10.32 -1.16
N GLY A 6 -0.34 -9.84 -2.12
CA GLY A 6 -0.74 -9.65 -3.51
C GLY A 6 -2.01 -8.83 -3.69
N LYS A 7 -2.82 -9.26 -4.67
CA LYS A 7 -4.04 -8.55 -5.08
C LYS A 7 -5.14 -8.51 -4.02
N ASP A 8 -5.12 -9.43 -3.06
CA ASP A 8 -6.13 -9.52 -2.01
C ASP A 8 -6.07 -8.30 -1.06
N GLY A 9 -4.93 -7.60 -1.03
CA GLY A 9 -4.75 -6.36 -0.27
C GLY A 9 -5.30 -5.10 -0.95
N LEU A 10 -5.52 -5.12 -2.28
CA LEU A 10 -5.85 -3.92 -3.04
C LEU A 10 -7.22 -3.32 -2.69
N THR A 11 -8.11 -4.14 -2.12
CA THR A 11 -9.49 -3.78 -1.77
C THR A 11 -9.69 -3.59 -0.26
N LYS A 12 -8.61 -3.65 0.53
CA LYS A 12 -8.67 -3.60 2.00
C LYS A 12 -8.48 -2.20 2.57
N THR A 13 -8.71 -1.18 1.73
CA THR A 13 -8.63 0.24 2.09
C THR A 13 -9.79 1.01 1.47
N HIS A 14 -10.31 1.99 2.21
CA HIS A 14 -11.35 2.92 1.74
C HIS A 14 -10.79 4.18 1.07
N GLN A 15 -9.47 4.29 0.93
CA GLN A 15 -8.83 5.35 0.14
C GLN A 15 -8.70 4.95 -1.34
N ALA A 16 -7.80 5.59 -2.10
CA ALA A 16 -7.54 5.26 -3.49
C ALA A 16 -7.13 3.78 -3.65
N ILE A 17 -7.70 3.13 -4.66
CA ILE A 17 -7.40 1.73 -4.99
C ILE A 17 -6.01 1.67 -5.63
N PHE A 18 -5.21 0.69 -5.22
CA PHE A 18 -3.94 0.41 -5.85
C PHE A 18 -4.12 -0.40 -7.15
N PRO A 19 -3.33 -0.14 -8.20
CA PRO A 19 -3.31 -1.01 -9.38
C PRO A 19 -2.64 -2.35 -9.06
N GLU A 20 -2.94 -3.40 -9.83
CA GLU A 20 -2.22 -4.69 -9.72
C GLU A 20 -0.78 -4.62 -10.24
N THR A 21 -0.53 -3.69 -11.18
CA THR A 21 0.75 -3.50 -11.85
C THR A 21 1.10 -2.03 -11.97
N VAL A 22 2.38 -1.71 -11.87
CA VAL A 22 2.92 -0.36 -12.08
C VAL A 22 4.12 -0.40 -13.01
N THR A 23 4.31 0.65 -13.80
CA THR A 23 5.54 0.83 -14.57
C THR A 23 6.60 1.40 -13.64
N ILE A 24 7.78 0.76 -13.61
CA ILE A 24 8.91 1.29 -12.83
C ILE A 24 9.45 2.52 -13.57
N PRO A 25 9.59 3.68 -12.91
CA PRO A 25 10.25 4.82 -13.51
C PRO A 25 11.68 4.42 -13.91
N HIS A 26 12.14 4.85 -15.10
CA HIS A 26 13.46 4.62 -15.70
C HIS A 26 14.68 5.10 -14.87
N ARG A 27 14.58 5.21 -13.55
CA ARG A 27 15.62 5.71 -12.65
C ARG A 27 15.94 4.78 -11.50
N VAL A 28 15.26 3.64 -11.38
CA VAL A 28 15.67 2.67 -10.35
C VAL A 28 16.81 1.84 -10.91
N ARG A 29 18.02 2.15 -10.43
CA ARG A 29 19.24 1.38 -10.74
C ARG A 29 19.00 -0.06 -10.28
N ALA A 30 18.89 -0.99 -11.22
CA ALA A 30 18.90 -2.42 -10.90
C ALA A 30 20.31 -2.83 -10.44
N ASN A 31 21.34 -2.24 -11.07
CA ASN A 31 22.78 -2.32 -10.75
C ASN A 31 23.46 -0.99 -11.12
N GLU A 32 24.78 -0.86 -10.94
CA GLU A 32 25.53 0.39 -11.21
C GLU A 32 25.34 0.96 -12.63
N ASP A 33 25.06 0.10 -13.62
CA ASP A 33 25.00 0.45 -15.05
C ASP A 33 23.68 0.10 -15.77
N GLU A 34 22.65 -0.40 -15.06
CA GLU A 34 21.40 -0.88 -15.70
C GLU A 34 20.15 -0.15 -15.20
N ILE A 35 19.49 0.54 -16.12
CA ILE A 35 18.19 1.15 -15.92
C ILE A 35 17.13 0.09 -16.22
N CYS A 36 16.35 -0.29 -15.20
CA CYS A 36 15.21 -1.18 -15.43
C CYS A 36 13.98 -0.38 -15.86
N ASP A 37 13.44 -0.71 -17.03
CA ASP A 37 12.19 -0.20 -17.60
C ASP A 37 11.01 -1.18 -17.42
N GLY A 38 11.08 -2.02 -16.39
CA GLY A 38 10.18 -3.14 -16.18
C GLY A 38 8.80 -2.75 -15.64
N GLU A 39 7.84 -3.65 -15.83
CA GLU A 39 6.57 -3.66 -15.10
C GLU A 39 6.78 -4.38 -13.76
N ALA A 40 6.32 -3.75 -12.67
CA ALA A 40 6.27 -4.33 -11.34
C ALA A 40 4.87 -4.84 -11.01
N ARG A 41 4.80 -5.97 -10.31
CA ARG A 41 3.55 -6.60 -9.84
C ARG A 41 3.40 -6.43 -8.34
N ILE A 42 2.15 -6.32 -7.88
CA ILE A 42 1.84 -6.23 -6.46
C ILE A 42 2.39 -7.44 -5.70
N ALA A 43 3.10 -7.17 -4.62
CA ALA A 43 3.65 -8.17 -3.71
C ALA A 43 2.82 -8.26 -2.44
N PHE A 44 2.56 -7.12 -1.79
CA PHE A 44 1.71 -7.03 -0.62
C PHE A 44 1.22 -5.60 -0.42
N VAL A 45 0.16 -5.46 0.36
CA VAL A 45 -0.35 -4.18 0.86
C VAL A 45 -0.26 -4.18 2.37
N ALA A 46 0.47 -3.20 2.91
CA ALA A 46 0.55 -2.94 4.34
C ALA A 46 -0.53 -1.92 4.72
N HIS A 47 -1.29 -2.26 5.75
CA HIS A 47 -2.35 -1.45 6.30
C HIS A 47 -1.94 -1.00 7.70
N GLU A 48 -2.10 0.29 7.94
CA GLU A 48 -1.94 0.81 9.29
C GLU A 48 -2.96 0.16 10.22
N GLY A 49 -2.45 -0.44 11.29
CA GLY A 49 -3.29 -1.02 12.34
C GLY A 49 -3.29 -0.05 13.52
N SER A 50 -4.45 0.17 14.14
CA SER A 50 -4.53 0.87 15.41
C SER A 50 -4.27 -0.12 16.53
N GLU A 51 -3.03 -0.26 16.97
CA GLU A 51 -2.79 -0.79 18.30
C GLU A 51 -3.08 0.32 19.32
N GLY A 52 -4.26 0.28 19.95
CA GLY A 52 -4.56 1.21 21.06
C GLY A 52 -6.03 1.52 21.32
N ASP A 53 -6.90 1.52 20.31
CA ASP A 53 -8.27 2.02 20.47
C ASP A 53 -9.35 0.94 20.37
N GLY A 54 -9.62 0.29 21.50
CA GLY A 54 -10.89 -0.40 21.73
C GLY A 54 -11.21 -1.59 20.83
N GLY A 55 -10.22 -2.21 20.19
CA GLY A 55 -10.41 -3.41 19.36
C GLY A 55 -10.83 -3.14 17.92
N LYS A 56 -10.69 -1.90 17.42
CA LYS A 56 -10.88 -1.58 16.00
C LYS A 56 -9.67 -2.10 15.19
N PRO A 57 -9.87 -2.98 14.20
CA PRO A 57 -8.76 -3.72 13.62
C PRO A 57 -7.89 -2.91 12.64
N PHE A 58 -8.45 -1.93 11.90
CA PHE A 58 -7.70 -1.23 10.82
C PHE A 58 -8.10 0.23 10.63
N VAL A 59 -7.16 1.18 10.74
CA VAL A 59 -7.49 2.62 10.59
C VAL A 59 -8.01 2.94 9.19
N CYS A 60 -7.48 2.27 8.17
CA CYS A 60 -7.93 2.34 6.77
C CYS A 60 -9.37 1.84 6.51
N GLY A 61 -10.05 1.31 7.53
CA GLY A 61 -11.46 0.89 7.54
C GLY A 61 -12.40 1.88 8.22
N LEU A 62 -12.16 3.21 8.13
CA LEU A 62 -12.93 4.26 8.83
C LEU A 62 -14.44 4.01 8.92
N HIS A 63 -15.06 3.70 7.78
CA HIS A 63 -16.50 3.47 7.70
C HIS A 63 -16.96 2.16 8.37
N GLU A 64 -16.15 1.11 8.29
CA GLU A 64 -16.44 -0.20 8.89
C GLU A 64 -16.23 -0.17 10.41
N ASN A 65 -15.22 0.56 10.86
CA ASN A 65 -14.86 0.70 12.26
C ASN A 65 -15.73 1.69 13.04
N LYS A 66 -16.63 2.42 12.34
CA LYS A 66 -17.58 3.37 12.95
C LYS A 66 -16.90 4.35 13.92
N TYR A 67 -15.82 5.01 13.48
CA TYR A 67 -15.19 6.05 14.28
C TYR A 67 -16.17 7.19 14.59
N HIS A 68 -16.12 7.69 15.82
CA HIS A 68 -16.86 8.88 16.22
C HIS A 68 -16.14 10.14 15.72
N GLU A 69 -16.88 11.25 15.66
CA GLU A 69 -16.34 12.55 15.27
C GLU A 69 -15.14 12.92 16.15
N GLY A 70 -14.00 13.21 15.52
CA GLY A 70 -12.75 13.56 16.19
C GLY A 70 -11.86 12.38 16.62
N GLU A 71 -12.29 11.12 16.45
CA GLU A 71 -11.46 9.95 16.79
C GLU A 71 -10.42 9.58 15.73
N ALA A 72 -10.75 9.80 14.46
CA ALA A 72 -9.85 9.51 13.35
C ALA A 72 -10.18 10.40 12.17
N TRP A 73 -9.15 10.83 11.46
CA TRP A 73 -9.26 11.59 10.23
C TRP A 73 -8.85 10.75 9.03
N LEU A 74 -9.26 11.19 7.84
CA LEU A 74 -8.94 10.51 6.59
C LEU A 74 -7.43 10.40 6.35
N HIS A 75 -6.63 11.33 6.88
CA HIS A 75 -5.17 11.32 6.82
C HIS A 75 -4.52 10.37 7.83
N ASP A 76 -5.28 9.81 8.78
CA ASP A 76 -4.79 8.76 9.67
C ASP A 76 -4.91 7.37 9.02
N CYS A 77 -5.48 7.31 7.80
CA CYS A 77 -5.92 6.07 7.17
C CYS A 77 -5.01 5.65 6.01
N CYS A 78 -3.71 5.50 6.25
CA CYS A 78 -2.79 5.14 5.17
C CYS A 78 -2.72 3.63 4.91
N ALA A 79 -2.58 3.26 3.65
CA ALA A 79 -2.08 1.96 3.23
C ALA A 79 -0.91 2.17 2.25
N VAL A 80 -0.05 1.15 2.17
CA VAL A 80 1.12 1.15 1.30
C VAL A 80 1.12 -0.13 0.49
N ALA A 81 1.07 -0.01 -0.83
CA ALA A 81 1.26 -1.14 -1.73
C ALA A 81 2.74 -1.23 -2.15
N VAL A 82 3.30 -2.42 -1.99
CA VAL A 82 4.67 -2.74 -2.42
C VAL A 82 4.62 -3.66 -3.61
N PHE A 83 5.35 -3.29 -4.66
CA PHE A 83 5.45 -3.98 -5.94
C PHE A 83 6.88 -4.44 -6.15
N PHE A 84 7.07 -5.58 -6.84
CA PHE A 84 8.39 -6.03 -7.29
C PHE A 84 8.48 -6.08 -8.80
N CYS A 85 9.58 -5.57 -9.35
CA CYS A 85 9.91 -5.72 -10.76
C CYS A 85 9.93 -7.20 -11.17
N LYS A 86 9.25 -7.55 -12.26
CA LYS A 86 9.31 -8.91 -12.81
C LYS A 86 10.70 -9.29 -13.34
N LYS A 87 11.55 -8.30 -13.68
CA LYS A 87 12.89 -8.51 -14.26
C LYS A 87 13.99 -8.54 -13.19
N CYS A 88 14.07 -7.49 -12.37
CA CYS A 88 15.21 -7.27 -11.45
C CYS A 88 14.84 -7.33 -9.97
N LEU A 89 13.57 -7.65 -9.62
CA LEU A 89 13.05 -7.69 -8.24
C LEU A 89 13.18 -6.38 -7.44
N THR A 90 13.53 -5.28 -8.10
CA THR A 90 13.53 -3.95 -7.49
C THR A 90 12.15 -3.61 -6.93
N PRO A 91 12.05 -3.17 -5.66
CA PRO A 91 10.80 -2.77 -5.06
C PRO A 91 10.36 -1.36 -5.49
N VAL A 92 9.06 -1.16 -5.60
CA VAL A 92 8.42 0.16 -5.71
C VAL A 92 7.29 0.22 -4.69
N ALA A 93 7.15 1.33 -3.98
CA ALA A 93 6.07 1.54 -3.02
C ALA A 93 5.17 2.69 -3.47
N LEU A 94 3.86 2.51 -3.31
CA LEU A 94 2.85 3.55 -3.49
C LEU A 94 2.06 3.73 -2.20
N TYR A 95 1.81 4.99 -1.85
CA TYR A 95 0.86 5.37 -0.81
C TYR A 95 -0.48 5.68 -1.47
N ASN A 96 -1.59 5.31 -0.82
CA ASN A 96 -2.93 5.65 -1.30
C ASN A 96 -3.49 6.96 -0.73
N GLN A 97 -2.67 7.72 0.01
CA GLN A 97 -2.97 9.08 0.44
C GLN A 97 -2.77 10.05 -0.73
N GLY A 98 -3.83 10.77 -1.09
CA GLY A 98 -3.85 11.85 -2.08
C GLY A 98 -4.27 13.17 -1.47
#